data_AF-A0A5C6RGW0-F1
#
_entry.id   AF-A0A5C6RGW0-F1
#
_cell.length_a   1.000
_cell.length_b   1.000
_cell.length_c   1.000
_cell.angle_alpha   90.00
_cell.angle_beta   90.00
_cell.angle_gamma   90.00
#
_symmetry.space_group_name_H-M   'P 1'
#
loop_
_entity.id
_entity.type
_entity.pdbx_description
1 polymer ?
#
loop_
_entity_poly.entity_id
_entity_poly.type
_entity_poly.pdbx_seq_one_letter_code
_entity_poly.pdbx_strand_id
1 'polypeptide(L)'
;MQQQALFWIFVSIFTVTAIITLLGITGVLKNIKENYLNALFTALILEVIAAVIFVFRGMDYSGAAQAQGPCLEEVLERSGLGIDASGATDATDFLVRQLEELTLLRDRHKDLAGLPGEIARRDSALEAAAAQVAALEEELNQLGRQFYTKITRLRNYISDYGGFINLAWRPEEKAAVYRLLIEVFGDMGLIENEGSLYKNGDESEIDTEAICRIYMDYKKELQQPAESKTKVYLGEYDTILFIRTYLNQTGG
;
A
#
# COMPACT_ATOMS: atom_id res chain seq x y z
N MET A 1 58.73 61.12 -21.75
CA MET A 1 58.29 62.50 -22.08
C MET A 1 57.28 62.57 -23.23
N GLN A 2 57.42 61.84 -24.35
CA GLN A 2 56.48 61.91 -25.48
C GLN A 2 55.03 61.51 -25.16
N GLN A 3 54.81 60.48 -24.32
CA GLN A 3 53.45 60.04 -23.93
C GLN A 3 52.71 61.07 -23.06
N GLN A 4 53.42 61.79 -22.18
CA GLN A 4 52.83 62.85 -21.37
C GLN A 4 52.42 64.06 -22.22
N ALA A 5 53.20 64.41 -23.24
CA ALA A 5 52.85 65.47 -24.17
C ALA A 5 51.60 65.12 -24.99
N LEU A 6 51.52 63.88 -25.51
CA LEU A 6 50.33 63.39 -26.24
C LEU A 6 49.08 63.37 -25.36
N PHE A 7 49.20 62.95 -24.10
CA PHE A 7 48.11 62.96 -23.13
C PHE A 7 47.61 64.37 -22.85
N TRP A 8 48.49 65.33 -22.59
CA TRP A 8 48.10 66.72 -22.35
C TRP A 8 47.53 67.41 -23.60
N ILE A 9 48.02 67.07 -24.79
CA ILE A 9 47.42 67.54 -26.05
C ILE A 9 46.00 67.00 -26.19
N PHE A 10 45.80 65.70 -25.98
CA PHE A 10 44.49 65.06 -26.01
C PHE A 10 43.51 65.70 -25.01
N VAL A 11 43.93 65.85 -23.75
CA VAL A 11 43.11 66.49 -22.71
C VAL A 11 42.76 67.93 -23.07
N SER A 12 43.69 68.70 -23.65
CA SER A 12 43.39 70.09 -24.04
C SER A 12 42.39 70.17 -25.20
N ILE A 13 42.53 69.33 -26.23
CA ILE A 13 41.59 69.27 -27.36
C ILE A 13 40.21 68.81 -26.87
N PHE A 14 40.15 67.78 -26.02
CA PHE A 14 38.92 67.29 -25.42
C PHE A 14 38.21 68.38 -24.61
N THR A 15 38.95 69.09 -23.75
CA THR A 15 38.41 70.15 -22.89
C THR A 15 37.85 71.31 -23.71
N VAL A 16 38.58 71.76 -24.75
CA VAL A 16 38.10 72.82 -25.65
C VAL A 16 36.84 72.37 -26.40
N THR A 17 36.82 71.13 -26.89
CA THR A 17 35.67 70.56 -27.59
C THR A 17 34.45 70.45 -26.67
N ALA A 18 34.65 70.02 -25.41
CA ALA A 18 33.61 69.97 -24.40
C ALA A 18 33.02 71.35 -24.08
N ILE A 19 33.87 72.37 -23.90
CA ILE A 19 33.44 73.75 -23.62
C ILE A 19 32.65 74.33 -24.80
N ILE A 20 33.14 74.18 -26.03
CA ILE A 20 32.44 74.68 -27.23
C ILE A 20 31.08 74.01 -27.38
N THR A 21 31.01 72.70 -27.15
CA THR A 21 29.75 71.94 -27.24
C THR A 21 28.77 72.38 -26.16
N LEU A 22 29.24 72.59 -24.92
CA LEU A 22 28.41 73.08 -23.81
C LEU A 22 27.89 74.51 -24.06
N LEU A 23 28.75 75.41 -24.54
CA LEU A 23 28.38 76.79 -24.90
C LEU A 23 27.42 76.84 -26.10
N GLY A 24 27.52 75.87 -27.01
CA GLY A 24 26.59 75.70 -28.12
C GLY A 24 25.22 75.20 -27.66
N ILE A 25 25.15 74.18 -26.80
CA ILE A 25 23.89 73.63 -26.25
C ILE A 25 23.16 74.67 -25.37
N THR A 26 23.92 75.44 -24.58
CA THR A 26 23.36 76.50 -23.69
C THR A 26 22.93 77.76 -24.44
N GLY A 27 23.10 77.82 -25.78
CA GLY A 27 22.62 78.91 -26.61
C GLY A 27 23.41 80.22 -26.48
N VAL A 28 24.56 80.19 -25.79
CA VAL A 28 25.47 81.35 -25.69
C VAL A 28 26.09 81.66 -27.06
N LEU A 29 26.40 80.62 -27.84
CA LEU A 29 26.87 80.72 -29.24
C LEU A 29 25.69 80.56 -30.23
N LYS A 30 24.99 81.66 -30.53
CA LYS A 30 23.76 81.68 -31.36
C LYS A 30 23.93 81.32 -32.86
N ASN A 31 25.15 81.12 -33.35
CA ASN A 31 25.45 80.93 -34.78
C ASN A 31 25.86 79.51 -35.19
N ILE A 32 25.81 78.53 -34.29
CA ILE A 32 26.17 77.13 -34.62
C ILE A 32 24.92 76.39 -35.10
N LYS A 33 24.96 75.87 -36.34
CA LYS A 33 23.87 75.05 -36.91
C LYS A 33 23.73 73.75 -36.11
N GLU A 34 22.50 73.37 -35.74
CA GLU A 34 22.18 72.19 -34.90
C GLU A 34 22.85 70.89 -35.36
N ASN A 35 22.97 70.66 -36.67
CA ASN A 35 23.61 69.45 -37.20
C ASN A 35 25.10 69.32 -36.83
N TYR A 36 25.82 70.43 -36.68
CA TYR A 36 27.23 70.40 -36.23
C TYR A 36 27.32 70.19 -34.73
N LEU A 37 26.37 70.73 -33.97
CA LEU A 37 26.29 70.53 -32.52
C LEU A 37 26.05 69.06 -32.17
N ASN A 38 25.14 68.40 -32.89
CA ASN A 38 24.86 66.98 -32.70
C ASN A 38 26.05 66.09 -33.04
N ALA A 39 26.81 66.43 -34.10
CA ALA A 39 28.03 65.70 -34.46
C ALA A 39 29.13 65.86 -33.40
N LEU A 40 29.34 67.08 -32.90
CA LEU A 40 30.30 67.38 -31.83
C LEU A 40 29.94 66.66 -30.52
N PHE A 41 28.65 66.69 -30.14
CA PHE A 41 28.16 66.01 -28.94
C PHE A 41 28.29 64.48 -29.04
N THR A 42 27.99 63.91 -30.21
CA THR A 42 28.14 62.47 -30.44
C THR A 42 29.61 62.05 -30.40
N ALA A 43 30.51 62.85 -30.98
CA ALA A 43 31.95 62.59 -30.92
C ALA A 43 32.47 62.64 -29.47
N LEU A 44 32.01 63.62 -28.68
CA LEU A 44 32.36 63.74 -27.26
C LEU A 44 31.94 62.50 -26.45
N ILE A 45 30.71 62.01 -26.64
CA ILE A 45 30.22 60.81 -25.96
C ILE A 45 31.07 59.58 -26.32
N LEU A 46 31.38 59.41 -27.61
CA LEU A 46 32.13 58.26 -28.10
C LEU A 46 33.56 58.26 -27.55
N GLU A 47 34.17 59.43 -27.46
CA GLU A 47 35.51 59.64 -26.89
C GLU A 47 35.55 59.33 -25.39
N VAL A 48 34.53 59.73 -24.62
CA VAL A 48 34.42 59.39 -23.18
C VAL A 48 34.23 57.89 -22.98
N ILE A 49 33.37 57.23 -23.76
CA ILE A 49 33.16 55.78 -23.66
C ILE A 49 34.45 55.02 -23.98
N ALA A 50 35.18 55.43 -25.01
CA ALA A 50 36.46 54.83 -25.37
C ALA A 50 37.49 54.99 -24.25
N ALA A 51 37.55 56.16 -23.61
CA ALA A 51 38.43 56.40 -22.45
C ALA A 51 38.06 55.51 -21.25
N VAL A 52 36.78 55.36 -20.93
CA VAL A 52 36.32 54.48 -19.83
C VAL A 52 36.67 53.01 -20.11
N ILE A 53 36.42 52.52 -21.33
CA ILE A 53 36.79 51.15 -21.72
C ILE A 53 38.30 50.93 -21.64
N PHE A 54 39.09 51.92 -22.09
CA PHE A 54 40.55 51.85 -22.04
C PHE A 54 41.07 51.80 -20.59
N VAL A 55 40.51 52.62 -19.68
CA VAL A 55 40.80 52.56 -18.24
C VAL A 55 40.42 51.20 -17.66
N PHE A 56 39.24 50.68 -18.00
CA PHE A 56 38.79 49.36 -17.54
C PHE A 56 39.66 48.20 -18.03
N ARG A 57 40.22 48.28 -19.24
CA ARG A 57 41.15 47.28 -19.78
C ARG A 57 42.57 47.38 -19.19
N GLY A 58 42.96 48.57 -18.72
CA GLY A 58 44.26 48.80 -18.07
C GLY A 58 44.28 48.49 -16.57
N MET A 59 43.12 48.23 -15.95
CA MET A 59 43.05 47.78 -14.57
C MET A 59 43.35 46.28 -14.49
N ASP A 60 44.44 45.95 -13.80
CA ASP A 60 44.80 44.57 -13.50
C ASP A 60 43.95 44.07 -12.33
N TYR A 61 42.83 43.40 -12.62
CA TYR A 61 41.96 42.79 -11.61
C TYR A 61 42.61 41.58 -10.91
N SER A 62 43.80 41.19 -11.34
CA SER A 62 44.58 40.07 -10.81
C SER A 62 45.24 40.37 -9.46
N GLY A 63 45.12 41.61 -8.96
CA GLY A 63 45.57 42.03 -7.62
C GLY A 63 44.48 41.93 -6.53
N ALA A 64 43.24 41.58 -6.89
CA ALA A 64 42.26 41.16 -5.90
C ALA A 64 42.67 39.76 -5.44
N ALA A 65 43.01 39.63 -4.16
CA ALA A 65 43.35 38.39 -3.50
C ALA A 65 42.50 37.23 -4.04
N GLN A 66 43.19 36.15 -4.43
CA GLN A 66 42.71 34.77 -4.45
C GLN A 66 41.29 34.67 -3.90
N ALA A 67 40.31 34.39 -4.75
CA ALA A 67 38.95 34.10 -4.36
C ALA A 67 38.97 32.98 -3.31
N GLN A 68 38.93 33.37 -2.03
CA GLN A 68 38.62 32.50 -0.91
C GLN A 68 37.14 32.17 -1.07
N GLY A 69 36.85 31.09 -1.80
CA GLY A 69 35.70 30.28 -1.43
C GLY A 69 35.88 29.86 0.04
N PRO A 70 34.79 29.69 0.80
CA PRO A 70 34.90 29.38 2.22
C PRO A 70 35.81 28.16 2.38
N CYS A 71 36.88 28.31 3.16
CA CYS A 71 37.79 27.21 3.43
C CYS A 71 37.02 26.11 4.17
N LEU A 72 37.42 24.85 3.95
CA LEU A 72 36.74 23.68 4.52
C LEU A 72 36.60 23.81 6.04
N GLU A 73 37.64 24.31 6.73
CA GLU A 73 37.58 24.70 8.14
C GLU A 73 36.43 25.66 8.49
N GLU A 74 36.19 26.72 7.72
CA GLU A 74 35.14 27.71 8.02
C GLU A 74 33.72 27.12 7.85
N VAL A 75 33.55 26.24 6.86
CA VAL A 75 32.28 25.52 6.67
C VAL A 75 32.03 24.54 7.82
N LEU A 76 33.08 23.86 8.28
CA LEU A 76 33.02 22.91 9.40
C LEU A 76 32.73 23.62 10.73
N GLU A 77 33.41 24.72 11.01
CA GLU A 77 33.18 25.53 12.21
C GLU A 77 31.74 26.07 12.26
N ARG A 78 31.21 26.55 11.13
CA ARG A 78 29.83 27.02 11.03
C ARG A 78 28.79 25.90 11.09
N SER A 79 29.15 24.67 10.72
CA SER A 79 28.25 23.52 10.77
C SER A 79 28.02 22.98 12.19
N GLY A 80 28.85 23.39 13.17
CA GLY A 80 28.78 22.91 14.55
C GLY A 80 29.20 21.44 14.73
N LEU A 81 29.73 20.80 13.68
CA LEU A 81 30.31 19.47 13.74
C LEU A 81 31.67 19.58 14.42
N GLY A 82 31.76 19.14 15.68
CA GLY A 82 33.02 19.11 16.42
C GLY A 82 33.93 18.03 15.85
N ILE A 83 34.81 18.39 14.94
CA ILE A 83 35.79 17.46 14.36
C ILE A 83 37.16 17.69 15.00
N ASP A 84 37.67 16.70 15.74
CA ASP A 84 39.09 16.61 16.13
C ASP A 84 39.92 16.04 14.96
N ALA A 85 39.78 16.59 13.75
CA ALA A 85 40.51 16.11 12.58
C ALA A 85 41.81 16.90 12.41
N SER A 86 42.94 16.23 12.64
CA SER A 86 44.28 16.77 12.50
C SER A 86 44.76 16.95 11.04
N GLY A 87 43.85 17.21 10.09
CA GLY A 87 44.17 17.48 8.69
C GLY A 87 42.97 17.51 7.73
N ALA A 88 43.14 18.18 6.59
CA ALA A 88 42.09 18.41 5.59
C ALA A 88 41.52 17.11 4.95
N THR A 89 42.31 16.04 4.89
CA THR A 89 41.88 14.74 4.36
C THR A 89 40.92 14.03 5.33
N ASP A 90 41.22 14.03 6.63
CA ASP A 90 40.38 13.42 7.68
C ASP A 90 39.03 14.13 7.80
N ALA A 91 39.02 15.46 7.63
CA ALA A 91 37.80 16.26 7.62
C ALA A 91 36.92 15.99 6.39
N THR A 92 37.52 15.71 5.23
CA THR A 92 36.79 15.37 4.01
C THR A 92 36.17 13.97 4.11
N ASP A 93 36.91 12.99 4.59
CA ASP A 93 36.41 11.61 4.79
C ASP A 93 35.28 11.56 5.83
N PHE A 94 35.36 12.37 6.88
CA PHE A 94 34.27 12.54 7.86
C PHE A 94 32.99 13.07 7.21
N LEU A 95 33.09 14.11 6.38
CA LEU A 95 31.93 14.69 5.69
C LEU A 95 31.30 13.71 4.68
N VAL A 96 32.14 12.97 3.93
CA VAL A 96 31.65 11.93 3.01
C VAL A 96 30.87 10.88 3.80
N ARG A 97 31.40 10.40 4.93
CA ARG A 97 30.71 9.42 5.78
C ARG A 97 29.40 9.94 6.37
N GLN A 98 29.36 11.21 6.80
CA GLN A 98 28.11 11.82 7.30
C GLN A 98 27.06 11.98 6.20
N LEU A 99 27.49 12.33 4.97
CA LEU A 99 26.59 12.41 3.82
C LEU A 99 26.04 11.02 3.44
N GLU A 100 26.86 9.97 3.50
CA GLU A 100 26.43 8.59 3.30
C GLU A 100 25.39 8.16 4.35
N GLU A 101 25.63 8.47 5.64
CA GLU A 101 24.69 8.20 6.73
C GLU A 101 23.35 8.95 6.53
N LEU A 102 23.38 10.20 6.09
CA LEU A 102 22.16 10.97 5.77
C LEU A 102 21.40 10.40 4.57
N THR A 103 22.09 9.90 3.55
CA THR A 103 21.42 9.22 2.43
C THR A 103 20.73 7.93 2.87
N LEU A 104 21.37 7.14 3.74
CA LEU A 104 20.77 5.95 4.35
C LEU A 104 19.54 6.30 5.22
N LEU A 105 19.62 7.38 6.00
CA LEU A 105 18.50 7.86 6.83
C LEU A 105 17.32 8.33 5.98
N ARG A 106 17.58 9.03 4.87
CA ARG A 106 16.55 9.46 3.92
C ARG A 106 15.81 8.27 3.31
N ASP A 107 16.54 7.23 2.93
CA ASP A 107 15.95 6.05 2.31
C ASP A 107 15.12 5.25 3.35
N ARG A 108 15.62 5.09 4.58
CA ARG A 108 14.82 4.56 5.71
C ARG A 108 13.58 5.40 6.03
N HIS A 109 13.65 6.72 5.88
CA HIS A 109 12.52 7.61 6.12
C HIS A 109 11.43 7.45 5.05
N LYS A 110 11.81 7.18 3.79
CA LYS A 110 10.85 6.82 2.72
C LYS A 110 10.14 5.51 3.03
N ASP A 111 10.85 4.50 3.53
CA ASP A 111 10.26 3.23 3.92
C ASP A 111 9.29 3.42 5.11
N LEU A 112 9.68 4.21 6.10
CA LEU A 112 8.82 4.59 7.24
C LEU A 112 7.56 5.34 6.82
N ALA A 113 7.60 6.17 5.77
CA ALA A 113 6.44 6.88 5.26
C ALA A 113 5.40 5.95 4.60
N GLY A 114 5.83 4.78 4.10
CA GLY A 114 4.95 3.78 3.49
C GLY A 114 4.25 2.86 4.51
N LEU A 115 4.89 2.61 5.65
CA LEU A 115 4.38 1.68 6.68
C LEU A 115 2.98 2.00 7.20
N PRO A 116 2.58 3.26 7.48
CA PRO A 116 1.22 3.56 7.93
C PRO A 116 0.13 3.13 6.94
N GLY A 117 0.41 3.24 5.63
CA GLY A 117 -0.50 2.79 4.59
C GLY A 117 -0.61 1.28 4.52
N GLU A 118 0.49 0.56 4.73
CA GLU A 118 0.48 -0.90 4.82
C GLU A 118 -0.22 -1.41 6.07
N ILE A 119 -0.02 -0.75 7.23
CA ILE A 119 -0.71 -1.07 8.48
C ILE A 119 -2.21 -0.88 8.30
N ALA A 120 -2.67 0.27 7.78
CA ALA A 120 -4.09 0.51 7.55
C ALA A 120 -4.73 -0.51 6.59
N ARG A 121 -4.00 -0.94 5.54
CA ARG A 121 -4.46 -2.00 4.64
C ARG A 121 -4.57 -3.35 5.34
N ARG A 122 -3.59 -3.71 6.17
CA ARG A 122 -3.60 -4.96 6.94
C ARG A 122 -4.71 -4.95 7.98
N ASP A 123 -4.92 -3.84 8.68
CA ASP A 123 -5.98 -3.69 9.66
C ASP A 123 -7.36 -3.86 9.00
N SER A 124 -7.58 -3.21 7.86
CA SER A 124 -8.82 -3.39 7.09
C SER A 124 -9.02 -4.84 6.61
N ALA A 125 -7.95 -5.52 6.18
CA ALA A 125 -8.02 -6.93 5.81
C ALA A 125 -8.31 -7.84 7.01
N LEU A 126 -7.76 -7.54 8.18
CA LEU A 126 -8.02 -8.25 9.43
C LEU A 126 -9.47 -8.06 9.89
N GLU A 127 -10.01 -6.84 9.81
CA GLU A 127 -11.42 -6.58 10.11
C GLU A 127 -12.36 -7.35 9.18
N ALA A 128 -12.06 -7.37 7.87
CA ALA A 128 -12.84 -8.13 6.91
C ALA A 128 -12.78 -9.64 7.17
N ALA A 129 -11.60 -10.17 7.49
CA ALA A 129 -11.43 -11.58 7.84
C ALA A 129 -12.16 -11.93 9.15
N ALA A 130 -12.08 -11.08 10.17
CA ALA A 130 -12.79 -11.27 11.43
C ALA A 130 -14.32 -11.27 11.24
N ALA A 131 -14.85 -10.39 10.39
CA ALA A 131 -16.26 -10.37 10.03
C ALA A 131 -16.70 -11.66 9.32
N GLN A 132 -15.87 -12.21 8.44
CA GLN A 132 -16.14 -13.48 7.78
C GLN A 132 -16.13 -14.65 8.76
N VAL A 133 -15.16 -14.69 9.68
CA VAL A 133 -15.12 -15.72 10.74
C VAL A 133 -16.38 -15.66 11.59
N ALA A 134 -16.79 -14.47 12.06
CA ALA A 134 -18.01 -14.32 12.85
C ALA A 134 -19.28 -14.76 12.09
N ALA A 135 -19.35 -14.49 10.77
CA ALA A 135 -20.47 -14.93 9.94
C ALA A 135 -20.52 -16.46 9.82
N LEU A 136 -19.37 -17.09 9.58
CA LEU A 136 -19.25 -18.55 9.49
C LEU A 136 -19.56 -19.23 10.83
N GLU A 137 -19.13 -18.64 11.95
CA GLU A 137 -19.46 -19.12 13.30
C GLU A 137 -20.97 -19.10 13.55
N GLU A 138 -21.67 -18.03 13.16
CA GLU A 138 -23.13 -17.97 13.29
C GLU A 138 -23.83 -18.98 12.38
N GLU A 139 -23.37 -19.17 11.15
CA GLU A 139 -23.90 -20.17 10.23
C GLU A 139 -23.72 -21.59 10.78
N LEU A 140 -22.53 -21.90 11.32
CA LEU A 140 -22.24 -23.20 11.95
C LEU A 140 -23.12 -23.43 13.18
N ASN A 141 -23.33 -22.40 14.00
CA ASN A 141 -24.25 -22.46 15.14
C ASN A 141 -25.70 -22.70 14.69
N GLN A 142 -26.14 -22.06 13.60
CA GLN A 142 -27.46 -22.29 13.03
C GLN A 142 -27.63 -23.73 12.53
N LEU A 143 -26.64 -24.24 11.81
CA LEU A 143 -26.65 -25.62 11.30
C LEU A 143 -26.69 -26.64 12.44
N GLY A 144 -25.91 -26.42 13.50
CA GLY A 144 -25.96 -27.24 14.72
C GLY A 144 -27.35 -27.24 15.37
N ARG A 145 -28.00 -26.07 15.51
CA ARG A 145 -29.37 -25.98 16.04
C ARG A 145 -30.39 -26.72 15.17
N GLN A 146 -30.24 -26.65 13.85
CA GLN A 146 -31.10 -27.38 12.92
C GLN A 146 -30.92 -28.90 13.07
N PHE A 147 -29.68 -29.37 13.16
CA PHE A 147 -29.39 -30.79 13.37
C PHE A 147 -30.05 -31.31 14.66
N TYR A 148 -29.88 -30.61 15.80
CA TYR A 148 -30.52 -31.02 17.05
C TYR A 148 -32.05 -31.02 16.97
N THR A 149 -32.64 -30.07 16.23
CA THR A 149 -34.08 -30.04 15.99
C THR A 149 -34.54 -31.28 15.21
N LYS A 150 -33.78 -31.70 14.18
CA LYS A 150 -34.04 -32.93 13.42
C LYS A 150 -33.94 -34.16 14.32
N ILE A 151 -32.92 -34.25 15.18
CA ILE A 151 -32.77 -35.34 16.16
C ILE A 151 -33.94 -35.39 17.15
N THR A 152 -34.41 -34.25 17.66
CA THR A 152 -35.60 -34.21 18.53
C THR A 152 -36.84 -34.73 17.81
N ARG A 153 -37.06 -34.30 16.55
CA ARG A 153 -38.18 -34.83 15.74
C ARG A 153 -38.06 -36.34 15.54
N LEU A 154 -36.86 -36.85 15.31
CA LEU A 154 -36.62 -38.28 15.11
C LEU A 154 -36.93 -39.06 16.39
N ARG A 155 -36.53 -38.53 17.55
CA ARG A 155 -36.88 -39.12 18.86
C ARG A 155 -38.39 -39.14 19.11
N ASN A 156 -39.10 -38.08 18.71
CA ASN A 156 -40.56 -38.06 18.81
C ASN A 156 -41.19 -39.16 17.96
N TYR A 157 -40.74 -39.34 16.70
CA TYR A 157 -41.18 -40.46 15.89
C TYR A 157 -40.87 -41.80 16.57
N ILE A 158 -39.65 -42.00 17.07
CA ILE A 158 -39.28 -43.25 17.76
C ILE A 158 -40.22 -43.52 18.94
N SER A 159 -40.59 -42.49 19.70
CA SER A 159 -41.53 -42.58 20.82
C SER A 159 -42.94 -42.97 20.33
N ASP A 160 -43.44 -42.33 19.27
CA ASP A 160 -44.76 -42.60 18.67
C ASP A 160 -44.90 -44.06 18.20
N TYR A 161 -43.79 -44.68 17.79
CA TYR A 161 -43.71 -46.08 17.38
C TYR A 161 -43.42 -47.06 18.53
N GLY A 162 -43.41 -46.61 19.79
CA GLY A 162 -43.23 -47.47 20.96
C GLY A 162 -41.77 -47.69 21.40
N GLY A 163 -40.87 -46.76 21.04
CA GLY A 163 -39.48 -46.72 21.48
C GLY A 163 -38.46 -47.30 20.48
N PHE A 164 -38.94 -47.98 19.43
CA PHE A 164 -38.12 -48.43 18.31
C PHE A 164 -38.93 -48.49 17.02
N ILE A 165 -38.30 -48.14 15.90
CA ILE A 165 -38.89 -48.21 14.57
C ILE A 165 -38.18 -49.32 13.79
N ASN A 166 -38.91 -50.34 13.35
CA ASN A 166 -38.38 -51.26 12.34
C ASN A 166 -38.52 -50.63 10.95
N LEU A 167 -37.43 -50.14 10.40
CA LEU A 167 -37.38 -49.52 9.08
C LEU A 167 -37.76 -50.53 7.98
N ALA A 168 -37.33 -51.79 8.08
CA ALA A 168 -37.60 -52.79 7.05
C ALA A 168 -39.07 -53.27 6.98
N TRP A 169 -39.86 -53.04 8.03
CA TRP A 169 -41.27 -53.46 8.08
C TRP A 169 -42.18 -52.32 7.66
N ARG A 170 -43.04 -52.51 6.65
CA ARG A 170 -43.97 -51.49 6.11
C ARG A 170 -43.31 -50.12 5.88
N PRO A 171 -42.31 -50.03 4.99
CA PRO A 171 -41.59 -48.80 4.72
C PRO A 171 -42.49 -47.66 4.19
N GLU A 172 -43.56 -48.00 3.47
CA GLU A 172 -44.54 -47.07 2.91
C GLU A 172 -45.26 -46.22 3.97
N GLU A 173 -45.47 -46.77 5.17
CA GLU A 173 -46.09 -46.04 6.29
C GLU A 173 -45.12 -45.06 6.99
N LYS A 174 -43.82 -45.15 6.67
CA LYS A 174 -42.73 -44.45 7.38
C LYS A 174 -42.03 -43.39 6.53
N ALA A 175 -42.67 -42.93 5.45
CA ALA A 175 -42.07 -41.96 4.53
C ALA A 175 -41.49 -40.71 5.23
N ALA A 176 -42.19 -40.19 6.25
CA ALA A 176 -41.71 -39.04 7.02
C ALA A 176 -40.43 -39.34 7.83
N VAL A 177 -40.31 -40.55 8.39
CA VAL A 177 -39.10 -41.00 9.09
C VAL A 177 -37.95 -41.12 8.12
N TYR A 178 -38.18 -41.68 6.94
CA TYR A 178 -37.14 -41.79 5.90
C TYR A 178 -36.63 -40.43 5.42
N ARG A 179 -37.51 -39.46 5.16
CA ARG A 179 -37.08 -38.09 4.81
C ARG A 179 -36.20 -37.49 5.89
N LEU A 180 -36.61 -37.62 7.15
CA LEU A 180 -35.84 -37.11 8.27
C LEU A 180 -34.48 -37.82 8.40
N LEU A 181 -34.40 -39.12 8.11
CA LEU A 181 -33.14 -39.86 8.07
C LEU A 181 -32.24 -39.40 6.93
N ILE A 182 -32.77 -39.08 5.74
CA ILE A 182 -31.99 -38.48 4.65
C ILE A 182 -31.36 -37.18 5.14
N GLU A 183 -32.15 -36.28 5.74
CA GLU A 183 -31.65 -35.01 6.26
C GLU A 183 -30.56 -35.21 7.33
N VAL A 184 -30.77 -36.14 8.27
CA VAL A 184 -29.81 -36.42 9.35
C VAL A 184 -28.53 -37.06 8.81
N PHE A 185 -28.63 -38.00 7.88
CA PHE A 185 -27.47 -38.64 7.25
C PHE A 185 -26.71 -37.66 6.34
N GLY A 186 -27.41 -36.73 5.69
CA GLY A 186 -26.82 -35.65 4.92
C GLY A 186 -26.02 -34.71 5.81
N ASP A 187 -26.59 -34.28 6.94
CA ASP A 187 -25.89 -33.43 7.92
C ASP A 187 -24.65 -34.14 8.53
N MET A 188 -24.66 -35.47 8.60
CA MET A 188 -23.52 -36.29 9.05
C MET A 188 -22.57 -36.70 7.91
N GLY A 189 -22.76 -36.21 6.69
CA GLY A 189 -21.90 -36.55 5.56
C GLY A 189 -21.87 -38.02 5.17
N LEU A 190 -22.91 -38.80 5.52
CA LEU A 190 -23.04 -40.22 5.18
C LEU A 190 -23.65 -40.43 3.79
N ILE A 191 -24.10 -39.36 3.12
CA ILE A 191 -24.69 -39.40 1.79
C ILE A 191 -23.73 -38.76 0.80
N GLU A 192 -23.20 -39.54 -0.14
CA GLU A 192 -22.36 -39.04 -1.23
C GLU A 192 -23.16 -38.39 -2.36
N ASN A 193 -24.35 -38.94 -2.66
CA ASN A 193 -25.23 -38.44 -3.72
C ASN A 193 -26.69 -38.61 -3.33
N GLU A 194 -27.34 -37.51 -2.95
CA GLU A 194 -28.74 -37.52 -2.51
C GLU A 194 -29.70 -37.99 -3.61
N GLY A 195 -29.40 -37.68 -4.88
CA GLY A 195 -30.23 -38.11 -6.02
C GLY A 195 -30.31 -39.63 -6.20
N SER A 196 -29.38 -40.38 -5.61
CA SER A 196 -29.42 -41.85 -5.60
C SER A 196 -30.38 -42.45 -4.57
N LEU A 197 -30.94 -41.61 -3.69
CA LEU A 197 -31.87 -42.02 -2.64
C LEU A 197 -33.34 -41.93 -3.06
N TYR A 198 -33.58 -41.51 -4.30
CA TYR A 198 -34.91 -41.34 -4.87
C TYR A 198 -35.06 -42.24 -6.11
N LYS A 199 -36.19 -42.93 -6.22
CA LYS A 199 -36.48 -43.82 -7.35
C LYS A 199 -36.72 -42.98 -8.59
N ASN A 200 -36.05 -43.35 -9.69
CA ASN A 200 -36.18 -42.69 -10.99
C ASN A 200 -35.93 -41.16 -10.97
N GLY A 201 -35.26 -40.63 -9.93
CA GLY A 201 -35.03 -39.20 -9.76
C GLY A 201 -36.25 -38.39 -9.28
N ASP A 202 -37.31 -39.05 -8.80
CA ASP A 202 -38.49 -38.38 -8.23
C ASP A 202 -38.40 -38.29 -6.70
N GLU A 203 -38.29 -37.08 -6.17
CA GLU A 203 -38.20 -36.81 -4.72
C GLU A 203 -39.42 -37.29 -3.91
N SER A 204 -40.53 -37.59 -4.58
CA SER A 204 -41.72 -38.17 -3.96
C SER A 204 -41.59 -39.68 -3.69
N GLU A 205 -40.72 -40.39 -4.42
CA GLU A 205 -40.52 -41.83 -4.31
C GLU A 205 -39.16 -42.16 -3.68
N ILE A 206 -39.14 -42.32 -2.35
CA ILE A 206 -37.91 -42.61 -1.61
C ILE A 206 -37.47 -44.07 -1.85
N ASP A 207 -36.18 -44.27 -2.15
CA ASP A 207 -35.54 -45.58 -2.11
C ASP A 207 -35.22 -45.97 -0.66
N THR A 208 -36.20 -46.59 -0.02
CA THR A 208 -36.09 -47.04 1.37
C THR A 208 -35.04 -48.13 1.58
N GLU A 209 -34.69 -48.90 0.54
CA GLU A 209 -33.62 -49.91 0.63
C GLU A 209 -32.25 -49.24 0.68
N ALA A 210 -32.04 -48.16 -0.10
CA ALA A 210 -30.82 -47.39 -0.06
C ALA A 210 -30.58 -46.77 1.33
N ILE A 211 -31.61 -46.17 1.93
CA ILE A 211 -31.50 -45.58 3.28
C ILE A 211 -31.23 -46.65 4.34
N CYS A 212 -31.92 -47.78 4.28
CA CYS A 212 -31.66 -48.91 5.18
C CYS A 212 -30.22 -49.41 5.05
N ARG A 213 -29.65 -49.42 3.83
CA ARG A 213 -28.25 -49.81 3.59
C ARG A 213 -27.28 -48.84 4.25
N ILE A 214 -27.45 -47.54 4.05
CA ILE A 214 -26.63 -46.49 4.69
C ILE A 214 -26.66 -46.67 6.21
N TYR A 215 -27.84 -46.89 6.78
CA TYR A 215 -27.98 -47.08 8.23
C TYR A 215 -27.31 -48.38 8.73
N MET A 216 -27.41 -49.48 7.98
CA MET A 216 -26.70 -50.73 8.31
C MET A 216 -25.19 -50.56 8.24
N ASP A 217 -24.69 -49.88 7.20
CA ASP A 217 -23.26 -49.62 7.01
C ASP A 217 -22.73 -48.73 8.14
N TYR A 218 -23.46 -47.68 8.52
CA TYR A 218 -23.19 -46.87 9.71
C TYR A 218 -23.11 -47.70 10.99
N LYS A 219 -24.09 -48.58 11.24
CA LYS A 219 -24.07 -49.48 12.42
C LYS A 219 -22.87 -50.42 12.41
N LYS A 220 -22.50 -50.93 11.23
CA LYS A 220 -21.35 -51.83 11.05
C LYS A 220 -20.03 -51.11 11.34
N GLU A 221 -19.88 -49.86 10.90
CA GLU A 221 -18.71 -49.03 11.22
C GLU A 221 -18.57 -48.80 12.72
N LEU A 222 -19.69 -48.63 13.43
CA LEU A 222 -19.73 -48.52 14.89
C LEU A 222 -19.62 -49.86 15.64
N GLN A 223 -19.35 -50.96 14.93
CA GLN A 223 -19.26 -52.32 15.48
C GLN A 223 -20.52 -52.75 16.24
N GLN A 224 -21.68 -52.20 15.89
CA GLN A 224 -22.97 -52.61 16.43
C GLN A 224 -23.42 -53.90 15.72
N PRO A 225 -24.22 -54.77 16.38
CA PRO A 225 -24.68 -56.02 15.79
C PRO A 225 -25.42 -55.75 14.48
N ALA A 226 -24.93 -56.37 13.40
CA ALA A 226 -25.52 -56.29 12.08
C ALA A 226 -26.88 -57.00 12.08
N GLU A 227 -27.90 -56.17 12.10
CA GLU A 227 -29.28 -56.55 12.07
C GLU A 227 -29.67 -57.05 10.66
N SER A 228 -30.46 -58.14 10.57
CA SER A 228 -30.80 -58.77 9.29
C SER A 228 -31.55 -57.82 8.36
N LYS A 229 -31.55 -58.06 7.02
CA LYS A 229 -32.28 -57.21 6.05
C LYS A 229 -33.75 -56.93 6.39
N THR A 230 -34.40 -57.79 7.18
CA THR A 230 -35.82 -57.68 7.59
C THR A 230 -36.04 -57.11 9.00
N LYS A 231 -34.97 -56.85 9.74
CA LYS A 231 -35.01 -56.31 11.10
C LYS A 231 -34.01 -55.19 11.15
N VAL A 232 -34.47 -53.95 11.00
CA VAL A 232 -33.61 -52.77 10.97
C VAL A 232 -34.18 -51.77 11.95
N TYR A 233 -33.76 -51.85 13.21
CA TYR A 233 -34.30 -51.09 14.31
C TYR A 233 -33.55 -49.77 14.47
N LEU A 234 -34.34 -48.71 14.53
CA LEU A 234 -33.93 -47.37 14.93
C LEU A 234 -34.57 -47.06 16.28
N GLY A 235 -33.75 -46.89 17.30
CA GLY A 235 -34.18 -46.59 18.67
C GLY A 235 -33.55 -45.31 19.22
N GLU A 236 -33.90 -44.97 20.45
CA GLU A 236 -33.41 -43.74 21.10
C GLU A 236 -31.89 -43.73 21.24
N TYR A 237 -31.28 -44.89 21.49
CA TYR A 237 -29.82 -45.02 21.57
C TYR A 237 -29.13 -44.60 20.27
N ASP A 238 -29.72 -44.93 19.12
CA ASP A 238 -29.16 -44.55 17.81
C ASP A 238 -29.15 -43.02 17.64
N THR A 239 -30.12 -42.29 18.20
CA THR A 239 -30.10 -40.82 18.20
C THR A 239 -28.91 -40.24 18.96
N ILE A 240 -28.43 -40.92 20.01
CA ILE A 240 -27.24 -40.53 20.76
C ILE A 240 -25.99 -40.78 19.92
N LEU A 241 -25.95 -41.91 19.19
CA LEU A 241 -24.86 -42.21 18.27
C LEU A 241 -24.78 -41.17 17.14
N PHE A 242 -25.91 -40.75 16.57
CA PHE A 242 -25.95 -39.69 15.56
C PHE A 242 -25.37 -38.37 16.07
N ILE A 243 -25.78 -37.94 17.28
CA ILE A 243 -25.20 -36.75 17.92
C ILE A 243 -23.69 -36.89 18.08
N ARG A 244 -23.21 -38.05 18.54
CA ARG A 244 -21.78 -38.29 18.73
C ARG A 244 -21.02 -38.25 17.41
N THR A 245 -21.54 -38.87 16.36
CA THR A 245 -20.94 -38.85 15.02
C THR A 245 -20.86 -37.42 14.48
N TYR A 246 -21.96 -36.67 14.56
CA TYR A 246 -22.01 -35.27 14.13
C TYR A 246 -20.98 -34.41 14.87
N LEU A 247 -20.93 -34.50 16.21
CA LEU A 247 -19.98 -33.74 17.02
C LEU A 247 -18.51 -34.08 16.72
N ASN A 248 -18.21 -35.35 16.41
CA ASN A 248 -16.86 -35.76 16.04
C ASN A 248 -16.42 -35.21 14.68
N GLN A 249 -17.36 -34.90 13.79
CA GLN A 249 -17.08 -34.30 12.48
C GLN A 249 -16.91 -32.78 12.58
N THR A 250 -17.66 -32.12 13.45
CA THR A 250 -17.62 -30.66 13.61
C THR A 250 -16.58 -30.18 14.63
N GLY A 251 -16.03 -31.07 15.46
CA GLY A 251 -15.08 -30.75 16.54
C GLY A 251 -13.60 -30.98 16.20
N GLY A 252 -13.26 -31.19 14.92
CA GLY A 252 -11.91 -31.42 14.41
C GLY A 252 -11.24 -30.17 13.86
#